data_AF-A0A0M9Y7X7-F1
#
_entry.id   AF-A0A0M9Y7X7-F1
#
_cell.length_a   1.000
_cell.length_b   1.000
_cell.length_c   1.000
_cell.angle_alpha   90.00
_cell.angle_beta   90.00
_cell.angle_gamma   90.00
#
_symmetry.space_group_name_H-M   'P 1'
#
loop_
_entity.id
_entity.type
_entity.pdbx_description
1 polymer ?
#
loop_
_entity_poly.entity_id
_entity_poly.type
_entity_poly.pdbx_seq_one_letter_code
_entity_poly.pdbx_strand_id
1 'polypeptide(L)'
;MTYDPTGHLLLTPVDREAPVRVQRLRQLGMGEWPDPAFDEFARKLAEVTEAPFSMVNFIDENQQFFAGLHTPNGAHTGSDLAAASGGVSRIMARDHGYCPHVVVRRKALVLEDVCDYPRFAGNPVVDEIGIRSYLGAPLIDRTGIALGTICVVDTEPRPWGRAGLETIKSMAAELVEQIHRREDGRI
;
A
#
# COMPACT_ATOMS: atom_id res chain seq x y z
N MET A 1 15.00 13.34 27.82
CA MET A 1 14.91 13.22 26.35
C MET A 1 15.99 12.27 25.90
N THR A 2 15.65 11.02 25.60
CA THR A 2 16.57 10.03 25.04
C THR A 2 16.69 10.31 23.54
N TYR A 3 17.82 10.90 23.13
CA TYR A 3 18.22 10.98 21.73
C TYR A 3 18.67 9.57 21.32
N ASP A 4 17.87 8.90 20.50
CA ASP A 4 18.23 7.63 19.86
C ASP A 4 18.96 7.95 18.55
N PRO A 5 20.30 7.77 18.49
CA PRO A 5 21.09 8.04 17.29
C PRO A 5 20.74 7.09 16.12
N THR A 6 19.96 6.03 16.38
CA THR A 6 19.56 5.00 15.41
C THR A 6 18.23 5.30 14.73
N GLY A 7 17.49 6.34 15.16
CA GLY A 7 16.19 6.69 14.58
C GLY A 7 16.24 7.06 13.09
N HIS A 8 17.43 7.34 12.56
CA HIS A 8 17.68 7.62 11.15
C HIS A 8 17.94 6.37 10.28
N LEU A 9 18.06 5.19 10.89
CA LEU A 9 18.41 3.92 10.21
C LEU A 9 17.23 2.96 10.06
N LEU A 10 16.05 3.30 10.58
CA LEU A 10 14.89 2.49 10.34
C LEU A 10 14.40 2.74 8.90
N LEU A 11 14.62 1.76 8.02
CA LEU A 11 13.92 1.66 6.74
C LEU A 11 12.40 1.73 6.97
N THR A 12 11.90 1.21 8.09
CA THR A 12 10.47 1.23 8.42
C THR A 12 10.15 2.25 9.52
N PRO A 13 9.28 3.23 9.28
CA PRO A 13 8.96 4.24 10.28
C PRO A 13 8.16 3.68 11.46
N VAL A 14 8.32 4.30 12.63
CA VAL A 14 7.63 3.90 13.87
C VAL A 14 6.11 4.13 13.79
N ASP A 15 5.40 3.00 13.83
CA ASP A 15 3.95 2.79 13.79
C ASP A 15 3.11 3.10 15.03
N ARG A 16 2.98 4.34 15.50
CA ARG A 16 2.21 4.60 16.73
C ARG A 16 0.70 4.38 16.62
N GLU A 17 0.14 4.38 15.41
CA GLU A 17 -1.29 4.17 15.18
C GLU A 17 -1.65 2.74 14.79
N ALA A 18 -0.68 1.82 14.71
CA ALA A 18 -0.95 0.45 14.31
C ALA A 18 -2.05 -0.23 15.17
N PRO A 19 -2.07 -0.12 16.52
CA PRO A 19 -3.11 -0.78 17.31
C PRO A 19 -4.51 -0.23 17.03
N VAL A 20 -4.66 1.10 16.98
CA VAL A 20 -5.97 1.75 16.73
C VAL A 20 -6.44 1.49 15.30
N ARG A 21 -5.52 1.41 14.34
CA ARG A 21 -5.81 1.08 12.94
C ARG A 21 -6.31 -0.35 12.79
N VAL A 22 -5.66 -1.32 13.44
CA VAL A 22 -6.10 -2.73 13.43
C VAL A 22 -7.49 -2.85 14.05
N GLN A 23 -7.75 -2.17 15.17
CA GLN A 23 -9.08 -2.15 15.77
C GLN A 23 -10.13 -1.56 14.81
N ARG A 24 -9.79 -0.47 14.12
CA ARG A 24 -10.70 0.17 13.17
C ARG A 24 -10.99 -0.70 11.95
N LEU A 25 -9.98 -1.35 11.38
CA LEU A 25 -10.13 -2.31 10.28
C LEU A 25 -11.07 -3.47 10.68
N ARG A 26 -10.93 -4.00 11.90
CA ARG A 26 -11.83 -5.03 12.43
C ARG A 26 -13.27 -4.55 12.57
N GLN A 27 -13.49 -3.32 13.06
CA GLN A 27 -14.83 -2.71 13.14
C GLN A 27 -15.48 -2.57 11.76
N LEU A 28 -14.68 -2.23 10.74
CA LEU A 28 -15.13 -2.14 9.35
C LEU A 28 -15.30 -3.51 8.68
N GLY A 29 -14.89 -4.60 9.34
CA GLY A 29 -14.85 -5.94 8.77
C GLY A 29 -13.94 -6.03 7.55
N MET A 30 -12.78 -5.38 7.60
CA MET A 30 -11.78 -5.30 6.53
C MET A 30 -10.41 -5.78 7.02
N GLY A 31 -9.56 -6.25 6.10
CA GLY A 31 -8.17 -6.61 6.40
C GLY A 31 -7.94 -8.04 6.89
N GLU A 32 -8.98 -8.88 6.92
CA GLU A 32 -8.86 -10.31 7.22
C GLU A 32 -8.90 -11.16 5.94
N TRP A 33 -9.71 -10.76 4.96
CA TRP A 33 -9.92 -11.51 3.72
C TRP A 33 -9.78 -10.59 2.50
N PRO A 34 -9.35 -11.13 1.34
CA PRO A 34 -9.36 -10.40 0.09
C PRO A 34 -10.80 -9.99 -0.28
N ASP A 35 -10.93 -8.83 -0.90
CA ASP A 35 -12.23 -8.29 -1.30
C ASP A 35 -12.25 -8.11 -2.82
N PRO A 36 -13.15 -8.81 -3.56
CA PRO A 36 -13.22 -8.70 -5.01
C PRO A 36 -13.46 -7.28 -5.51
N ALA A 37 -14.16 -6.44 -4.74
CA ALA A 37 -14.36 -5.05 -5.13
C ALA A 37 -13.12 -4.17 -4.87
N PHE A 38 -12.20 -4.58 -3.99
CA PHE A 38 -10.88 -3.96 -3.89
C PHE A 38 -9.91 -4.47 -4.96
N ASP A 39 -10.02 -5.74 -5.40
CA ASP A 39 -9.29 -6.24 -6.57
C ASP A 39 -9.71 -5.47 -7.84
N GLU A 40 -11.01 -5.25 -8.02
CA GLU A 40 -11.55 -4.45 -9.12
C GLU A 40 -11.10 -2.98 -9.05
N PHE A 41 -11.07 -2.41 -7.85
CA PHE A 41 -10.51 -1.07 -7.65
C PHE A 41 -9.01 -1.03 -8.01
N ALA A 42 -8.24 -2.03 -7.60
CA ALA A 42 -6.82 -2.14 -7.92
C ALA A 42 -6.60 -2.25 -9.44
N ARG A 43 -7.44 -3.01 -10.16
CA ARG A 43 -7.45 -3.09 -11.63
C ARG A 43 -7.70 -1.72 -12.26
N LYS A 44 -8.76 -1.01 -11.84
CA LYS A 44 -9.05 0.36 -12.31
C LYS A 44 -7.86 1.30 -12.08
N LEU A 45 -7.23 1.20 -10.90
CA LEU A 45 -6.09 2.03 -10.55
C LEU A 45 -4.86 1.74 -11.44
N ALA A 46 -4.60 0.47 -11.75
CA ALA A 46 -3.56 0.07 -12.70
C ALA A 46 -3.80 0.69 -14.09
N GLU A 47 -5.03 0.61 -14.60
CA GLU A 47 -5.40 1.18 -15.90
C GLU A 47 -5.21 2.70 -15.96
N VAL A 48 -5.66 3.42 -14.93
CA VAL A 48 -5.57 4.89 -14.87
C VAL A 48 -4.12 5.38 -14.74
N THR A 49 -3.26 4.61 -14.09
CA THR A 49 -1.85 4.98 -13.86
C THR A 49 -0.89 4.35 -14.87
N GLU A 50 -1.43 3.52 -15.77
CA GLU A 50 -0.73 2.68 -16.74
C GLU A 50 0.30 1.72 -16.11
N ALA A 51 0.25 1.48 -14.79
CA ALA A 51 1.20 0.64 -14.08
C ALA A 51 0.75 -0.84 -14.04
N PRO A 52 1.70 -1.79 -14.09
CA PRO A 52 1.41 -3.22 -14.14
C PRO A 52 0.89 -3.78 -12.81
N PHE A 53 1.34 -3.23 -11.69
CA PHE A 53 0.98 -3.70 -10.36
C PHE A 53 0.24 -2.61 -9.59
N SER A 54 -0.84 -3.00 -8.94
CA SER A 54 -1.68 -2.09 -8.16
C SER A 54 -2.30 -2.81 -6.97
N MET A 55 -2.39 -2.13 -5.84
CA MET A 55 -2.81 -2.72 -4.58
C MET A 55 -3.69 -1.76 -3.77
N VAL A 56 -4.69 -2.34 -3.11
CA VAL A 56 -5.31 -1.81 -1.90
C VAL A 56 -4.67 -2.56 -0.72
N ASN A 57 -3.88 -1.85 0.07
CA ASN A 57 -3.01 -2.43 1.08
C ASN A 57 -3.41 -1.96 2.48
N PHE A 58 -3.68 -2.89 3.39
CA PHE A 58 -3.87 -2.61 4.81
C PHE A 58 -2.63 -3.04 5.59
N ILE A 59 -2.27 -2.25 6.60
CA ILE A 59 -1.04 -2.48 7.37
C ILE A 59 -1.42 -2.75 8.82
N ASP A 60 -1.11 -3.95 9.31
CA ASP A 60 -1.27 -4.29 10.72
C ASP A 60 0.05 -4.06 11.50
N GLU A 61 0.16 -4.60 12.72
CA GLU A 61 1.35 -4.44 13.56
C GLU A 61 2.59 -5.16 12.99
N ASN A 62 2.42 -6.26 12.27
CA ASN A 62 3.47 -7.18 11.89
C ASN A 62 3.66 -7.33 10.36
N GLN A 63 2.61 -7.07 9.58
CA GLN A 63 2.57 -7.36 8.16
C GLN A 63 1.69 -6.37 7.38
N GLN A 64 1.81 -6.48 6.07
CA GLN A 64 1.00 -5.81 5.06
C GLN A 64 0.11 -6.86 4.40
N PHE A 65 -1.16 -6.50 4.21
CA PHE A 65 -2.18 -7.34 3.62
C PHE A 65 -2.81 -6.65 2.40
N PHE A 66 -2.64 -7.26 1.23
CA PHE A 66 -3.20 -6.81 -0.03
C PHE A 66 -4.65 -7.25 -0.16
N ALA A 67 -5.54 -6.47 0.47
CA ALA A 67 -6.99 -6.66 0.41
C ALA A 67 -7.54 -6.53 -1.01
N GLY A 68 -6.88 -5.71 -1.84
CA GLY A 68 -7.06 -5.65 -3.29
C GLY A 68 -5.70 -5.78 -3.96
N LEU A 69 -5.61 -6.58 -5.03
CA LEU A 69 -4.38 -6.82 -5.76
C LEU A 69 -4.69 -7.02 -7.25
N HIS A 70 -3.95 -6.30 -8.08
CA HIS A 70 -3.92 -6.48 -9.53
C HIS A 70 -2.47 -6.74 -9.97
N THR A 71 -2.28 -7.77 -10.80
CA THR A 71 -1.02 -8.11 -11.45
C THR A 71 -1.28 -8.45 -12.92
N PRO A 72 -0.29 -8.30 -13.83
CA PRO A 72 -0.49 -8.50 -15.27
C PRO A 72 -0.97 -9.91 -15.66
N ASN A 73 -0.64 -10.93 -14.86
CA ASN A 73 -1.00 -12.32 -15.14
C ASN A 73 -2.23 -12.82 -14.36
N GLY A 74 -2.87 -11.96 -13.56
CA GLY A 74 -4.04 -12.32 -12.72
C GLY A 74 -3.80 -13.44 -11.69
N ALA A 75 -2.56 -13.91 -11.55
CA ALA A 75 -2.20 -15.02 -10.68
C ALA A 75 -1.93 -14.51 -9.25
N HIS A 76 -2.92 -14.66 -8.39
CA HIS A 76 -2.81 -14.36 -6.96
C HIS A 76 -3.06 -15.64 -6.17
N THR A 77 -2.09 -16.08 -5.38
CA THR A 77 -2.25 -17.25 -4.50
C THR A 77 -2.52 -16.77 -3.06
N GLY A 78 -3.59 -17.28 -2.46
CA GLY A 78 -3.87 -17.07 -1.03
C GLY A 78 -2.88 -17.87 -0.20
N SER A 79 -2.17 -17.18 0.71
CA SER A 79 -1.32 -17.67 1.81
C SER A 79 -0.36 -18.84 1.53
N ASP A 80 0.94 -18.57 1.71
CA ASP A 80 2.06 -19.48 2.03
C ASP A 80 2.45 -20.63 1.08
N LEU A 81 1.72 -20.90 0.00
CA LEU A 81 2.12 -21.90 -1.01
C LEU A 81 2.73 -21.29 -2.29
N ALA A 82 3.17 -20.03 -2.24
CA ALA A 82 3.45 -19.21 -3.43
C ALA A 82 4.83 -19.42 -4.10
N ALA A 83 5.81 -20.04 -3.45
CA ALA A 83 7.17 -20.14 -4.02
C ALA A 83 7.28 -21.07 -5.24
N ALA A 84 6.32 -21.98 -5.45
CA ALA A 84 6.38 -22.99 -6.52
C ALA A 84 5.59 -22.64 -7.80
N SER A 85 4.73 -21.62 -7.77
CA SER A 85 3.74 -21.37 -8.84
C SER A 85 3.77 -19.97 -9.46
N GLY A 86 4.75 -19.12 -9.12
CA GLY A 86 4.95 -17.81 -9.76
C GLY A 86 3.83 -16.77 -9.51
N GLY A 87 3.00 -16.98 -8.48
CA GLY A 87 1.95 -16.03 -8.08
C GLY A 87 2.44 -15.04 -7.02
N VAL A 88 1.86 -13.83 -6.99
CA VAL A 88 2.16 -12.82 -5.98
C VAL A 88 1.38 -13.11 -4.69
N SER A 89 2.10 -13.23 -3.56
CA SER A 89 1.49 -13.34 -2.22
C SER A 89 0.72 -12.08 -1.86
N ARG A 90 -0.45 -12.23 -1.22
CA ARG A 90 -1.21 -11.11 -0.65
C ARG A 90 -0.69 -10.63 0.71
N ILE A 91 0.31 -11.31 1.25
CA ILE A 91 0.95 -10.96 2.52
C ILE A 91 2.40 -10.56 2.21
N MET A 92 2.80 -9.43 2.77
CA MET A 92 4.16 -8.91 2.68
C MET A 92 4.61 -8.47 4.07
N ALA A 93 5.90 -8.65 4.40
CA ALA A 93 6.42 -8.18 5.67
C ALA A 93 6.26 -6.65 5.81
N ARG A 94 6.01 -6.19 7.02
CA ARG A 94 5.72 -4.77 7.29
C ARG A 94 6.85 -3.83 6.90
N ASP A 95 8.07 -4.29 6.97
CA ASP A 95 9.27 -3.51 6.69
C ASP A 95 9.61 -3.39 5.19
N HIS A 96 8.86 -4.07 4.33
CA HIS A 96 9.05 -4.04 2.89
C HIS A 96 8.24 -2.95 2.20
N GLY A 97 8.76 -2.41 1.10
CA GLY A 97 8.07 -1.45 0.25
C GLY A 97 7.91 -0.08 0.89
N TYR A 98 6.98 0.72 0.35
CA TYR A 98 6.89 2.15 0.65
C TYR A 98 5.60 2.55 1.38
N CYS A 99 4.61 1.66 1.41
CA CYS A 99 3.32 1.89 2.06
C CYS A 99 3.44 2.23 3.56
N PRO A 100 4.34 1.61 4.36
CA PRO A 100 4.55 2.01 5.74
C PRO A 100 4.89 3.50 5.89
N HIS A 101 5.70 4.05 4.98
CA HIS A 101 6.01 5.49 4.97
C HIS A 101 4.81 6.36 4.65
N VAL A 102 3.96 5.92 3.73
CA VAL A 102 2.74 6.65 3.34
C VAL A 102 1.75 6.68 4.50
N VAL A 103 1.53 5.56 5.19
CA VAL A 103 0.64 5.48 6.35
C VAL A 103 1.14 6.38 7.48
N VAL A 104 2.41 6.26 7.88
CA VAL A 104 2.96 7.07 8.99
C VAL A 104 2.98 8.55 8.68
N ARG A 105 3.35 8.93 7.45
CA ARG A 105 3.41 10.35 7.05
C ARG A 105 2.04 10.94 6.75
N ARG A 106 1.01 10.11 6.57
CA ARG A 106 -0.33 10.49 6.09
C ARG A 106 -0.28 11.37 4.85
N LYS A 107 0.65 11.08 3.95
CA LYS A 107 0.91 11.86 2.74
C LYS A 107 1.21 10.94 1.58
N ALA A 108 0.63 11.26 0.44
CA ALA A 108 0.95 10.58 -0.81
C ALA A 108 2.45 10.71 -1.14
N LEU A 109 2.98 9.69 -1.79
CA LEU A 109 4.38 9.52 -2.12
C LEU A 109 4.50 9.11 -3.59
N VAL A 110 5.32 9.85 -4.34
CA VAL A 110 5.70 9.53 -5.71
C VAL A 110 7.20 9.32 -5.72
N LEU A 111 7.64 8.19 -6.26
CA LEU A 111 9.03 7.84 -6.53
C LEU A 111 9.08 7.42 -8.00
N GLU A 112 9.54 8.34 -8.85
CA GLU A 112 9.63 8.11 -10.30
C GLU A 112 10.71 7.08 -10.63
N ASP A 113 11.84 7.14 -9.91
CA ASP A 113 12.82 6.07 -9.80
C ASP A 113 13.24 5.92 -8.34
N VAL A 114 13.01 4.76 -7.74
CA VAL A 114 13.33 4.50 -6.32
C VAL A 114 14.83 4.53 -6.05
N CYS A 115 15.66 4.22 -7.06
CA CYS A 115 17.11 4.26 -6.93
C CYS A 115 17.67 5.68 -6.76
N ASP A 116 16.90 6.71 -7.16
CA ASP A 116 17.27 8.12 -6.97
C ASP A 116 17.05 8.61 -5.52
N TYR A 117 16.55 7.75 -4.63
CA TYR A 117 16.25 8.08 -3.25
C TYR A 117 17.08 7.23 -2.27
N PRO A 118 18.30 7.66 -1.91
CA PRO A 118 19.22 6.90 -1.04
C PRO A 118 18.62 6.48 0.31
N ARG A 119 17.64 7.22 0.84
CA ARG A 119 16.93 6.89 2.09
C ARG A 119 16.13 5.59 2.01
N PHE A 120 15.88 5.06 0.82
CA PHE A 120 15.18 3.81 0.58
C PHE A 120 16.10 2.70 0.04
N ALA A 121 17.42 2.95 0.00
CA ALA A 121 18.39 1.93 -0.38
C ALA A 121 18.32 0.74 0.59
N GLY A 122 18.37 -0.48 0.06
CA GLY A 122 18.24 -1.72 0.84
C GLY A 122 16.79 -2.14 1.15
N ASN A 123 15.80 -1.52 0.50
CA ASN A 123 14.43 -2.02 0.56
C ASN A 123 14.31 -3.32 -0.28
N PRO A 124 13.90 -4.46 0.31
CA PRO A 124 13.89 -5.75 -0.39
C PRO A 124 13.06 -5.76 -1.68
N VAL A 125 12.05 -4.90 -1.81
CA VAL A 125 11.26 -4.81 -3.05
C VAL A 125 12.07 -4.32 -4.26
N VAL A 126 13.18 -3.61 -4.03
CA VAL A 126 14.08 -3.16 -5.08
C VAL A 126 14.96 -4.33 -5.53
N ASP A 127 15.58 -5.02 -4.59
CA ASP A 127 16.60 -6.03 -4.88
C ASP A 127 16.02 -7.40 -5.23
N GLU A 128 14.89 -7.79 -4.63
CA GLU A 128 14.27 -9.11 -4.82
C GLU A 128 13.18 -9.11 -5.91
N ILE A 129 12.44 -8.01 -6.03
CA ILE A 129 11.29 -7.90 -6.95
C ILE A 129 11.65 -7.03 -8.18
N GLY A 130 12.68 -6.20 -8.10
CA GLY A 130 13.11 -5.33 -9.20
C GLY A 130 12.27 -4.07 -9.36
N ILE A 131 11.55 -3.63 -8.33
CA ILE A 131 10.70 -2.42 -8.41
C ILE A 131 11.57 -1.18 -8.62
N ARG A 132 11.23 -0.38 -9.63
CA ARG A 132 11.86 0.89 -9.99
C ARG A 132 11.01 2.10 -9.71
N SER A 133 9.69 2.01 -9.71
CA SER A 133 8.83 3.17 -9.42
C SER A 133 7.71 2.83 -8.44
N TYR A 134 7.29 3.83 -7.67
CA TYR A 134 6.20 3.72 -6.69
C TYR A 134 5.34 4.98 -6.66
N LEU A 135 4.02 4.80 -6.67
CA LEU A 135 3.05 5.87 -6.46
C LEU A 135 2.00 5.38 -5.47
N GLY A 136 1.82 6.07 -4.35
CA GLY A 136 0.84 5.66 -3.34
C GLY A 136 0.26 6.80 -2.54
N ALA A 137 -0.94 6.58 -1.99
CA ALA A 137 -1.66 7.52 -1.15
C ALA A 137 -2.34 6.82 0.03
N PRO A 138 -2.45 7.49 1.20
CA PRO A 138 -3.07 6.91 2.38
C PRO A 138 -4.60 6.89 2.23
N LEU A 139 -5.23 5.86 2.81
CA LEU A 139 -6.68 5.76 2.96
C LEU A 139 -7.07 6.28 4.35
N ILE A 140 -7.31 7.58 4.45
CA ILE A 140 -7.69 8.22 5.72
C ILE A 140 -9.22 8.22 5.82
N ASP A 141 -9.75 7.54 6.82
CA ASP A 141 -11.20 7.46 7.02
C ASP A 141 -11.78 8.69 7.75
N ARG A 142 -13.11 8.72 7.95
CA ARG A 142 -13.80 9.81 8.64
C ARG A 142 -13.39 9.99 10.12
N THR A 143 -12.73 8.99 10.71
CA THR A 143 -12.17 9.08 12.08
C THR A 143 -10.76 9.68 12.10
N GLY A 144 -10.19 9.96 10.92
CA GLY A 144 -8.82 10.46 10.77
C GLY A 144 -7.74 9.39 10.82
N ILE A 145 -8.13 8.11 10.94
CA ILE A 145 -7.20 6.99 10.97
C ILE A 145 -6.80 6.64 9.53
N ALA A 146 -5.50 6.54 9.28
CA ALA A 146 -4.98 6.05 8.00
C ALA A 146 -5.08 4.52 7.95
N LEU A 147 -6.16 3.96 7.43
CA LEU A 147 -6.46 2.52 7.38
C LEU A 147 -5.39 1.70 6.63
N GLY A 148 -4.74 2.32 5.65
CA GLY A 148 -3.78 1.69 4.77
C GLY A 148 -3.44 2.61 3.60
N THR A 149 -3.18 2.04 2.44
CA THR A 149 -2.81 2.76 1.22
C THR A 149 -3.47 2.17 0.00
N ILE A 150 -3.66 3.00 -1.02
CA ILE A 150 -3.60 2.52 -2.40
C ILE A 150 -2.23 2.81 -2.97
N CYS A 151 -1.71 1.89 -3.78
CA CYS A 151 -0.43 2.11 -4.43
C CYS A 151 -0.32 1.34 -5.74
N VAL A 152 0.54 1.85 -6.62
CA VAL A 152 0.99 1.19 -7.83
C VAL A 152 2.50 1.13 -7.86
N VAL A 153 3.04 0.08 -8.48
CA VAL A 153 4.47 -0.11 -8.67
C VAL A 153 4.78 -0.61 -10.08
N ASP A 154 6.00 -0.35 -10.51
CA ASP A 154 6.54 -0.87 -11.75
C ASP A 154 8.02 -1.23 -11.58
N THR A 155 8.47 -2.19 -12.38
CA THR A 155 9.87 -2.53 -12.64
C THR A 155 10.59 -1.54 -13.57
N GLU A 156 9.88 -0.54 -14.11
CA GLU A 156 10.45 0.57 -14.88
C GLU A 156 10.25 1.93 -14.18
N PRO A 157 11.16 2.90 -14.37
CA PRO A 157 10.94 4.28 -13.93
C PRO A 157 9.72 4.90 -14.61
N ARG A 158 8.93 5.70 -13.87
CA ARG A 158 7.71 6.34 -14.39
C ARG A 158 7.63 7.82 -14.08
N PRO A 159 7.51 8.72 -15.08
CA PRO A 159 7.50 10.16 -14.90
C PRO A 159 6.09 10.68 -14.51
N TRP A 160 5.50 10.12 -13.46
CA TRP A 160 4.16 10.50 -13.01
C TRP A 160 4.08 11.96 -12.55
N GLY A 161 5.16 12.48 -11.97
CA GLY A 161 5.26 13.84 -11.47
C GLY A 161 4.07 14.30 -10.64
N ARG A 162 3.68 15.56 -10.84
CA ARG A 162 2.53 16.17 -10.16
C ARG A 162 1.19 15.56 -10.61
N ALA A 163 1.07 15.16 -11.88
CA ALA A 163 -0.17 14.62 -12.41
C ALA A 163 -0.54 13.31 -11.71
N GLY A 164 0.40 12.36 -11.62
CA GLY A 164 0.16 11.10 -10.91
C GLY A 164 -0.08 11.31 -9.41
N LEU A 165 0.56 12.31 -8.79
CA LEU A 165 0.27 12.67 -7.39
C LEU A 165 -1.19 13.11 -7.19
N GLU A 166 -1.75 13.91 -8.09
CA GLU A 166 -3.16 14.32 -8.02
C GLU A 166 -4.10 13.16 -8.35
N THR A 167 -3.76 12.34 -9.35
CA THR A 167 -4.50 11.12 -9.68
C THR A 167 -4.60 10.17 -8.49
N ILE A 168 -3.48 9.82 -7.84
CA ILE A 168 -3.50 8.86 -6.73
C ILE A 168 -4.28 9.40 -5.52
N LYS A 169 -4.23 10.71 -5.26
CA LYS A 169 -5.04 11.33 -4.20
C LYS A 169 -6.53 11.25 -4.52
N SER A 170 -6.91 11.54 -5.77
CA SER A 170 -8.31 11.45 -6.21
C SER A 170 -8.83 10.02 -6.10
N MET A 171 -8.03 9.04 -6.51
CA MET A 171 -8.38 7.61 -6.39
C MET A 171 -8.49 7.19 -4.92
N ALA A 172 -7.60 7.67 -4.04
CA ALA A 172 -7.67 7.36 -2.62
C ALA A 172 -8.96 7.93 -1.98
N ALA A 173 -9.34 9.16 -2.34
CA ALA A 173 -10.60 9.75 -1.91
C ALA A 173 -11.81 8.94 -2.40
N GLU A 174 -11.81 8.50 -3.66
CA GLU A 174 -12.87 7.64 -4.21
C GLU A 174 -13.04 6.34 -3.42
N LEU A 175 -11.92 5.67 -3.09
CA LEU A 175 -11.97 4.43 -2.32
C LEU A 175 -12.41 4.66 -0.87
N VAL A 176 -11.98 5.76 -0.25
CA VAL A 176 -12.45 6.15 1.09
C VAL A 176 -13.96 6.36 1.12
N GLU A 177 -14.52 7.05 0.12
CA GLU A 177 -15.97 7.22 -0.02
C GLU A 177 -16.68 5.87 -0.23
N GLN A 178 -16.08 4.93 -0.96
CA GLN A 178 -16.60 3.58 -1.09
C GLN A 178 -16.62 2.84 0.26
N ILE A 179 -15.56 2.99 1.06
CA ILE A 179 -15.47 2.41 2.41
C ILE A 179 -16.55 2.99 3.31
N HIS A 180 -16.78 4.31 3.29
CA HIS A 180 -17.82 4.96 4.10
C HIS A 180 -19.23 4.48 3.72
N ARG A 181 -19.53 4.38 2.42
CA ARG A 181 -20.83 3.83 1.97
C ARG A 181 -21.06 2.40 2.45
N ARG A 182 -20.02 1.57 2.48
CA ARG A 182 -20.11 0.20 3.01
C ARG A 182 -20.33 0.20 4.52
N GLU A 183 -19.68 1.09 5.25
CA GLU A 183 -19.87 1.24 6.69
C GLU A 183 -21.32 1.67 7.01
N ASP A 184 -21.84 2.68 6.31
CA ASP A 184 -23.20 3.18 6.52
C ASP A 184 -24.28 2.13 6.19
N GLY A 185 -24.04 1.27 5.20
CA GLY A 185 -24.95 0.17 4.84
C GLY A 185 -24.87 -1.06 5.76
N ARG A 186 -23.94 -1.10 6.73
CA ARG A 186 -23.83 -2.16 7.74
C ARG A 186 -24.56 -1.84 9.05
N ILE A 187 -25.04 -0.60 9.20
CA ILE A 187 -25.77 -0.11 10.38
C ILE A 187 -27.25 -0.46 10.25
#